data_AF-A0A1V6B0P6-F1
#
_entry.id   AF-A0A1V6B0P6-F1
#
_cell.length_a   1.000
_cell.length_b   1.000
_cell.length_c   1.000
_cell.angle_alpha   90.00
_cell.angle_beta   90.00
_cell.angle_gamma   90.00
#
_symmetry.space_group_name_H-M   'P 1'
#
loop_
_entity.id
_entity.type
_entity.pdbx_description
1 polymer ?
#
loop_
_entity_poly.entity_id
_entity_poly.type
_entity_poly.pdbx_seq_one_letter_code
_entity_poly.pdbx_strand_id
1 'polypeptide(L)'
;MQFSVPKVHNGNNFYSVGEEGSQAVFTSIEKELWQAGIHTELNNAELCRVDTFKNIEPEEEFPAYAPLFGLLKMRRGVDRVYPESFLLKNTQQQFCVYDKIAEMKHRKVEVSHFPAQAMRFEHRCMSKGKVQAVFGFSKAGEMFKSGRYETVKKQQVQQWKNSLFSHSVEEVLSIGAGVLQGEMELFKQRYERNWFDRFLKSYGAYHLAQFAGAEVVRIALQNIEEEKTKVWRAEKLLLQAQREIELLKNAEGTSKTLGTLYLELKEKVCLN
;
A
#
# COMPACT_ATOMS: atom_id res chain seq x y z
N MET A 1 -28.57 1.28 -2.02
CA MET A 1 -27.95 2.63 -1.96
C MET A 1 -26.52 2.48 -1.47
N GLN A 2 -25.59 3.29 -1.97
CA GLN A 2 -24.21 3.39 -1.47
C GLN A 2 -23.75 4.84 -1.55
N PHE A 3 -23.09 5.36 -0.51
CA PHE A 3 -22.49 6.69 -0.51
C PHE A 3 -21.21 6.72 0.34
N SER A 4 -20.41 7.78 0.18
CA SER A 4 -19.22 8.03 0.98
C SER A 4 -19.47 9.25 1.87
N VAL A 5 -19.44 9.05 3.19
CA VAL A 5 -19.68 10.13 4.16
C VAL A 5 -18.77 11.34 3.92
N PRO A 6 -17.43 11.19 3.84
CA PRO A 6 -16.55 12.31 3.52
C PRO A 6 -16.87 13.01 2.21
N LYS A 7 -17.23 12.26 1.16
CA LYS A 7 -17.50 12.87 -0.14
C LYS A 7 -18.75 13.74 -0.11
N VAL A 8 -19.78 13.32 0.63
CA VAL A 8 -21.01 14.12 0.79
C VAL A 8 -20.74 15.34 1.67
N HIS A 9 -19.97 15.18 2.75
CA HIS A 9 -19.68 16.27 3.70
C HIS A 9 -18.67 17.31 3.17
N ASN A 10 -17.57 16.85 2.55
CA ASN A 10 -16.40 17.67 2.18
C ASN A 10 -16.28 17.90 0.66
N GLY A 11 -17.14 17.30 -0.17
CA GLY A 11 -17.03 17.28 -1.64
C GLY A 11 -15.97 16.31 -2.19
N ASN A 12 -15.00 15.90 -1.37
CA ASN A 12 -14.01 14.88 -1.67
C ASN A 12 -13.84 13.91 -0.48
N ASN A 13 -13.09 12.84 -0.66
CA ASN A 13 -12.90 11.83 0.39
C ASN A 13 -11.49 11.84 1.01
N PHE A 14 -10.74 12.94 0.95
CA PHE A 14 -9.40 13.03 1.54
C PHE A 14 -9.47 12.97 3.07
N TYR A 15 -10.14 13.94 3.71
CA TYR A 15 -10.28 14.00 5.16
C TYR A 15 -11.47 13.17 5.66
N SER A 16 -11.29 12.49 6.79
CA SER A 16 -12.37 11.78 7.49
C SER A 16 -13.36 12.76 8.13
N VAL A 17 -14.54 12.25 8.48
CA VAL A 17 -15.60 13.02 9.17
C VAL A 17 -15.83 12.41 10.54
N GLY A 18 -16.06 13.27 11.55
CA GLY A 18 -16.40 12.84 12.90
C GLY A 18 -17.80 12.23 13.01
N GLU A 19 -18.18 11.83 14.21
CA GLU A 19 -19.49 11.22 14.49
C GLU A 19 -20.65 12.14 14.10
N GLU A 20 -20.63 13.39 14.59
CA GLU A 20 -21.68 14.38 14.32
C GLU A 20 -21.83 14.69 12.83
N GLY A 21 -20.70 14.94 12.13
CA GLY A 21 -20.73 15.18 10.69
C GLY A 21 -21.20 13.96 9.90
N SER A 22 -20.88 12.75 10.37
CA SER A 22 -21.39 11.52 9.76
C SER A 22 -22.90 11.38 9.94
N GLN A 23 -23.41 11.69 11.13
CA GLN A 23 -24.85 11.67 11.39
C GLN A 23 -25.59 12.72 10.56
N ALA A 24 -25.02 13.93 10.42
CA ALA A 24 -25.57 14.98 9.57
C ALA A 24 -25.69 14.55 8.10
N VAL A 25 -24.70 13.82 7.57
CA VAL A 25 -24.75 13.26 6.21
C VAL A 25 -25.91 12.27 6.06
N PHE A 26 -26.13 11.38 7.03
CA PHE A 26 -27.26 10.46 6.98
C PHE A 26 -28.60 11.21 6.94
N THR A 27 -28.77 12.22 7.78
CA THR A 27 -29.97 13.07 7.79
C THR A 27 -30.16 13.82 6.47
N SER A 28 -29.08 14.35 5.87
CA SER A 28 -29.15 15.07 4.58
C SER A 28 -29.60 14.14 3.46
N ILE A 29 -28.99 12.95 3.36
CA ILE A 29 -29.33 11.98 2.30
C ILE A 29 -30.77 11.48 2.47
N GLU A 30 -31.20 11.20 3.70
CA GLU A 30 -32.58 10.78 3.96
C GLU A 30 -33.57 11.85 3.50
N LYS A 31 -33.30 13.12 3.83
CA LYS A 31 -34.11 14.26 3.37
C LYS A 31 -34.16 14.38 1.85
N GLU A 32 -33.01 14.24 1.18
CA GLU A 32 -32.93 14.28 -0.29
C GLU A 32 -33.73 13.13 -0.93
N LEU A 33 -33.64 11.92 -0.38
CA LEU A 33 -34.44 10.77 -0.85
C LEU A 33 -35.93 11.02 -0.69
N TRP A 34 -36.36 11.56 0.45
CA TRP A 34 -37.76 11.90 0.69
C TRP A 34 -38.26 12.97 -0.29
N GLN A 35 -37.47 14.00 -0.57
CA GLN A 35 -37.80 15.02 -1.56
C GLN A 35 -37.91 14.44 -2.98
N ALA A 36 -37.18 13.36 -3.27
CA ALA A 36 -37.27 12.61 -4.51
C ALA A 36 -38.39 11.53 -4.50
N GLY A 37 -39.23 11.47 -3.46
CA GLY A 37 -40.34 10.51 -3.33
C GLY A 37 -39.94 9.12 -2.83
N ILE A 38 -38.69 8.95 -2.37
CA ILE A 38 -38.18 7.70 -1.80
C ILE A 38 -38.24 7.81 -0.26
N HIS A 39 -39.32 7.30 0.32
CA HIS A 39 -39.49 7.28 1.77
C HIS A 39 -38.74 6.09 2.37
N THR A 40 -37.65 6.38 3.10
CA THR A 40 -36.81 5.38 3.77
C THR A 40 -36.31 5.91 5.11
N GLU A 41 -36.00 4.99 6.02
CA GLU A 41 -35.35 5.27 7.31
C GLU A 41 -33.93 4.70 7.31
N LEU A 42 -32.93 5.54 7.04
CA LEU A 42 -31.53 5.13 6.93
C LEU A 42 -30.99 4.59 8.25
N ASN A 43 -31.44 5.11 9.38
CA ASN A 43 -31.04 4.59 10.69
C ASN A 43 -31.44 3.12 10.92
N ASN A 44 -32.52 2.67 10.27
CA ASN A 44 -32.99 1.28 10.33
C ASN A 44 -32.44 0.40 9.21
N ALA A 45 -31.69 0.97 8.26
CA ALA A 45 -31.12 0.25 7.14
C ALA A 45 -29.96 -0.67 7.56
N GLU A 46 -29.89 -1.83 6.90
CA GLU A 46 -28.83 -2.82 7.09
C GLU A 46 -27.54 -2.44 6.35
N LEU A 47 -26.42 -2.51 7.05
CA LEU A 47 -25.08 -2.26 6.54
C LEU A 47 -24.53 -3.52 5.87
N CYS A 48 -24.73 -3.60 4.56
CA CYS A 48 -24.18 -4.69 3.75
C CYS A 48 -22.68 -4.49 3.41
N ARG A 49 -22.18 -3.27 3.50
CA ARG A 49 -20.77 -2.92 3.28
C ARG A 49 -20.39 -1.68 4.08
N VAL A 50 -19.21 -1.71 4.68
CA VAL A 50 -18.61 -0.56 5.39
C VAL A 50 -17.15 -0.46 5.01
N ASP A 51 -16.77 0.71 4.50
CA ASP A 51 -15.40 1.02 4.12
C ASP A 51 -14.88 2.10 5.07
N THR A 52 -13.82 1.77 5.81
CA THR A 52 -13.11 2.70 6.71
C THR A 52 -11.73 2.99 6.13
N PHE A 53 -11.16 4.16 6.41
CA PHE A 53 -9.81 4.48 5.95
C PHE A 53 -9.01 5.33 6.94
N LYS A 54 -7.70 5.37 6.73
CA LYS A 54 -6.78 6.35 7.31
C LYS A 54 -5.78 6.77 6.25
N ASN A 55 -5.45 8.05 6.20
CA ASN A 55 -4.32 8.54 5.42
C ASN A 55 -3.13 8.69 6.36
N ILE A 56 -1.94 8.40 5.86
CA ILE A 56 -0.67 8.71 6.50
C ILE A 56 0.19 9.53 5.55
N GLU A 57 1.13 10.30 6.08
CA GLU A 57 2.20 10.93 5.31
C GLU A 57 3.43 10.02 5.38
N PRO A 58 3.72 9.24 4.33
CA PRO A 58 4.92 8.41 4.28
C PRO A 58 6.17 9.27 4.15
N GLU A 59 7.32 8.75 4.54
CA GLU A 59 8.62 9.43 4.36
C GLU A 59 9.27 9.16 3.01
N GLU A 60 8.73 8.21 2.24
CA GLU A 60 9.25 7.78 0.95
C GLU A 60 8.09 7.76 -0.06
N GLU A 61 8.42 7.79 -1.36
CA GLU A 61 7.42 7.62 -2.42
C GLU A 61 6.79 6.22 -2.39
N PHE A 62 5.56 6.08 -2.88
CA PHE A 62 4.81 4.82 -2.81
C PHE A 62 5.58 3.58 -3.32
N PRO A 63 6.31 3.63 -4.46
CA PRO A 63 7.05 2.47 -4.98
C PRO A 63 8.12 1.94 -4.02
N ALA A 64 8.67 2.77 -3.14
CA ALA A 64 9.65 2.36 -2.13
C ALA A 64 9.11 1.27 -1.18
N TYR A 65 7.79 1.22 -0.98
CA TYR A 65 7.12 0.26 -0.11
C TYR A 65 6.69 -1.02 -0.84
N ALA A 66 6.87 -1.12 -2.16
CA ALA A 66 6.46 -2.29 -2.94
C ALA A 66 7.01 -3.62 -2.42
N PRO A 67 8.31 -3.72 -2.01
CA PRO A 67 8.84 -4.93 -1.39
C PRO A 67 8.13 -5.35 -0.10
N LEU A 68 7.62 -4.38 0.65
CA LEU A 68 6.96 -4.60 1.93
C LEU A 68 5.55 -5.15 1.75
N PHE A 69 4.83 -4.74 0.71
CA PHE A 69 3.44 -5.15 0.50
C PHE A 69 3.29 -6.67 0.32
N GLY A 70 4.28 -7.34 -0.27
CA GLY A 70 4.30 -8.81 -0.36
C GLY A 70 4.35 -9.52 1.00
N LEU A 71 4.83 -8.83 2.04
CA LEU A 71 4.92 -9.33 3.42
C LEU A 71 3.62 -9.09 4.21
N LEU A 72 2.76 -8.18 3.76
CA LEU A 72 1.46 -7.96 4.39
C LEU A 72 0.53 -9.11 4.01
N LYS A 73 0.23 -9.99 4.97
CA LYS A 73 -0.62 -11.17 4.74
C LYS A 73 -1.98 -11.03 5.40
N MET A 74 -2.94 -11.77 4.84
CA MET A 74 -4.26 -11.96 5.41
C MET A 74 -4.62 -13.43 5.29
N ARG A 75 -5.28 -13.97 6.33
CA ARG A 75 -5.77 -15.35 6.30
C ARG A 75 -6.66 -15.60 5.09
N ARG A 76 -6.26 -16.57 4.25
CA ARG A 76 -6.96 -16.93 2.99
C ARG A 76 -7.12 -15.73 2.04
N GLY A 77 -6.20 -14.75 2.13
CA GLY A 77 -6.17 -13.60 1.26
C GLY A 77 -5.40 -13.87 -0.03
N VAL A 78 -5.80 -13.18 -1.09
CA VAL A 78 -5.04 -13.06 -2.34
C VAL A 78 -4.62 -11.61 -2.47
N ASP A 79 -3.34 -11.39 -2.71
CA ASP A 79 -2.76 -10.07 -2.93
C ASP A 79 -2.56 -9.74 -4.42
N ARG A 80 -2.54 -8.44 -4.72
CA ARG A 80 -2.19 -7.86 -6.01
C ARG A 80 -1.42 -6.57 -5.77
N VAL A 81 -0.26 -6.45 -6.40
CA VAL A 81 0.58 -5.24 -6.39
C VAL A 81 0.44 -4.53 -7.73
N TYR A 82 0.24 -3.22 -7.69
CA TYR A 82 0.22 -2.29 -8.81
C TYR A 82 1.22 -1.16 -8.53
N PRO A 83 1.63 -0.37 -9.53
CA PRO A 83 2.60 0.71 -9.33
C PRO A 83 2.25 1.69 -8.20
N GLU A 84 0.97 2.06 -8.08
CA GLU A 84 0.49 3.06 -7.10
C GLU A 84 -0.53 2.46 -6.11
N SER A 85 -0.72 1.15 -6.11
CA SER A 85 -1.66 0.52 -5.17
C SER A 85 -1.35 -0.94 -4.87
N PHE A 86 -1.80 -1.38 -3.71
CA PHE A 86 -1.76 -2.74 -3.22
C PHE A 86 -3.14 -3.15 -2.73
N LEU A 87 -3.58 -4.34 -3.13
CA LEU A 87 -4.87 -4.90 -2.77
C LEU A 87 -4.68 -6.28 -2.16
N LEU A 88 -5.17 -6.46 -0.95
CA LEU A 88 -5.24 -7.75 -0.27
C LEU A 88 -6.69 -8.08 0.02
N LYS A 89 -7.22 -9.16 -0.57
CA LYS A 89 -8.66 -9.46 -0.50
C LYS A 89 -9.00 -10.93 -0.30
N ASN A 90 -10.17 -11.16 0.29
CA ASN A 90 -10.90 -12.42 0.22
C ASN A 90 -12.39 -12.12 -0.06
N THR A 91 -13.26 -13.11 0.08
CA THR A 91 -14.69 -12.96 -0.18
C THR A 91 -15.42 -12.06 0.82
N GLN A 92 -14.87 -11.87 2.03
CA GLN A 92 -15.54 -11.15 3.12
C GLN A 92 -15.01 -9.74 3.33
N GLN A 93 -13.71 -9.51 3.07
CA GLN A 93 -13.08 -8.22 3.31
C GLN A 93 -11.92 -7.92 2.34
N GLN A 94 -11.57 -6.64 2.28
CA GLN A 94 -10.44 -6.14 1.49
C GLN A 94 -9.64 -5.11 2.30
N PHE A 95 -8.33 -5.14 2.11
CA PHE A 95 -7.43 -4.07 2.49
C PHE A 95 -6.86 -3.46 1.22
N CYS A 96 -7.00 -2.14 1.07
CA CYS A 96 -6.45 -1.39 -0.06
C CYS A 96 -5.45 -0.39 0.47
N VAL A 97 -4.23 -0.41 -0.06
CA VAL A 97 -3.18 0.57 0.25
C VAL A 97 -2.81 1.27 -1.04
N TYR A 98 -2.84 2.60 -1.11
CA TYR A 98 -2.57 3.29 -2.36
C TYR A 98 -2.11 4.74 -2.18
N ASP A 99 -1.46 5.28 -3.20
CA ASP A 99 -1.12 6.71 -3.26
C ASP A 99 -2.40 7.54 -3.46
N LYS A 100 -2.78 8.26 -2.41
CA LYS A 100 -4.01 9.04 -2.38
C LYS A 100 -3.90 10.32 -3.20
N ILE A 101 -2.71 10.91 -3.29
CA ILE A 101 -2.49 12.13 -4.07
C ILE A 101 -2.52 11.79 -5.56
N ALA A 102 -1.87 10.71 -5.98
CA ALA A 102 -1.95 10.20 -7.35
C ALA A 102 -3.40 9.87 -7.75
N GLU A 103 -4.15 9.17 -6.89
CA GLU A 103 -5.56 8.85 -7.14
C GLU A 103 -6.44 10.10 -7.33
N MET A 104 -6.20 11.15 -6.55
CA MET A 104 -6.94 12.41 -6.67
C MET A 104 -6.58 13.19 -7.94
N LYS A 105 -5.29 13.22 -8.31
CA LYS A 105 -4.83 13.79 -9.58
C LYS A 105 -5.48 13.08 -10.77
N HIS A 106 -5.54 11.74 -10.76
CA HIS A 106 -6.23 10.97 -11.80
C HIS A 106 -7.72 11.30 -11.92
N ARG A 107 -8.35 11.70 -10.81
CA ARG A 107 -9.74 12.17 -10.78
C ARG A 107 -9.92 13.65 -11.08
N LYS A 108 -8.86 14.35 -11.49
CA LYS A 108 -8.84 15.79 -11.77
C LYS A 108 -9.28 16.64 -10.57
N VAL A 109 -9.00 16.17 -9.36
CA VAL A 109 -9.18 16.97 -8.16
C VAL A 109 -7.94 17.84 -7.96
N GLU A 110 -8.15 19.10 -7.58
CA GLU A 110 -7.08 20.03 -7.21
C GLU A 110 -6.42 19.53 -5.90
N VAL A 111 -5.08 19.45 -5.87
CA VAL A 111 -4.35 18.82 -4.75
C VAL A 111 -3.33 19.69 -4.05
N SER A 112 -3.14 20.95 -4.45
CA SER A 112 -2.13 21.84 -3.84
C SER A 112 -2.38 22.13 -2.37
N HIS A 113 -3.63 21.99 -1.91
CA HIS A 113 -4.03 22.20 -0.52
C HIS A 113 -3.91 20.94 0.37
N PHE A 114 -3.48 19.79 -0.18
CA PHE A 114 -3.23 18.56 0.57
C PHE A 114 -1.73 18.37 0.82
N PRO A 115 -1.34 17.50 1.77
CA PRO A 115 0.04 17.07 1.92
C PRO A 115 0.66 16.60 0.60
N ALA A 116 1.96 16.86 0.43
CA ALA A 116 2.69 16.51 -0.80
C ALA A 116 2.61 15.02 -1.12
N GLN A 117 2.62 14.18 -0.07
CA GLN A 117 2.50 12.74 -0.13
C GLN A 117 1.41 12.29 0.84
N ALA A 118 0.55 11.36 0.39
CA ALA A 118 -0.42 10.73 1.28
C ALA A 118 -0.67 9.30 0.83
N MET A 119 -0.44 8.34 1.72
CA MET A 119 -0.77 6.94 1.52
C MET A 119 -2.07 6.60 2.26
N ARG A 120 -3.06 6.06 1.56
CA ARG A 120 -4.31 5.63 2.19
C ARG A 120 -4.32 4.14 2.47
N PHE A 121 -4.72 3.79 3.68
CA PHE A 121 -5.07 2.44 4.10
C PHE A 121 -6.58 2.36 4.26
N GLU A 122 -7.26 1.54 3.44
CA GLU A 122 -8.67 1.25 3.56
C GLU A 122 -8.91 -0.17 4.07
N HIS A 123 -9.89 -0.33 4.95
CA HIS A 123 -10.46 -1.62 5.33
C HIS A 123 -11.92 -1.66 4.91
N ARG A 124 -12.25 -2.61 4.03
CA ARG A 124 -13.58 -2.78 3.44
C ARG A 124 -14.20 -4.08 3.90
N CYS A 125 -15.27 -3.99 4.68
CA CYS A 125 -16.12 -5.12 5.04
C CYS A 125 -17.19 -5.30 3.96
N MET A 126 -17.18 -6.43 3.25
CA MET A 126 -17.95 -6.60 1.99
C MET A 126 -19.30 -7.30 2.16
N SER A 127 -19.67 -7.68 3.38
CA SER A 127 -20.94 -8.35 3.67
C SER A 127 -21.49 -7.95 5.04
N LYS A 128 -22.82 -8.00 5.20
CA LYS A 128 -23.49 -7.77 6.49
C LYS A 128 -22.90 -8.63 7.62
N GLY A 129 -22.65 -9.91 7.35
CA GLY A 129 -22.06 -10.83 8.33
C GLY A 129 -20.66 -10.37 8.76
N LYS A 130 -19.85 -9.86 7.84
CA LYS A 130 -18.52 -9.33 8.18
C LYS A 130 -18.60 -8.00 8.92
N VAL A 131 -19.51 -7.10 8.55
CA VAL A 131 -19.77 -5.84 9.26
C VAL A 131 -20.14 -6.13 10.72
N GLN A 132 -21.11 -7.01 10.94
CA GLN A 132 -21.52 -7.43 12.29
C GLN A 132 -20.35 -8.07 13.06
N ALA A 133 -19.57 -8.94 12.42
CA ALA A 133 -18.44 -9.62 13.07
C ALA A 133 -17.30 -8.68 13.46
N VAL A 134 -17.08 -7.58 12.72
CA VAL A 134 -16.01 -6.62 13.01
C VAL A 134 -16.48 -5.52 13.96
N PHE A 135 -17.66 -4.94 13.73
CA PHE A 135 -18.10 -3.74 14.44
C PHE A 135 -19.16 -4.02 15.52
N GLY A 136 -19.75 -5.22 15.55
CA GLY A 136 -20.74 -5.62 16.56
C GLY A 136 -22.16 -5.09 16.33
N PHE A 137 -22.42 -4.48 15.17
CA PHE A 137 -23.76 -4.01 14.76
C PHE A 137 -23.98 -4.19 13.26
N SER A 138 -25.25 -4.24 12.85
CA SER A 138 -25.63 -4.37 11.43
C SER A 138 -26.52 -3.24 10.92
N LYS A 139 -27.15 -2.44 11.80
CA LYS A 139 -27.96 -1.29 11.38
C LYS A 139 -27.15 0.02 11.43
N ALA A 140 -27.45 0.95 10.54
CA ALA A 140 -26.68 2.19 10.46
C ALA A 140 -26.85 3.09 11.69
N GLY A 141 -28.08 3.24 12.21
CA GLY A 141 -28.36 4.08 13.38
C GLY A 141 -27.69 3.57 14.67
N GLU A 142 -27.31 2.29 14.71
CA GLU A 142 -26.56 1.72 15.82
C GLU A 142 -25.13 2.25 15.91
N MET A 143 -24.54 2.73 14.80
CA MET A 143 -23.20 3.31 14.79
C MET A 143 -23.11 4.58 15.65
N PHE A 144 -24.21 5.32 15.76
CA PHE A 144 -24.32 6.61 16.49
C PHE A 144 -24.83 6.47 17.93
N LYS A 145 -24.98 5.23 18.43
CA LYS A 145 -25.29 5.02 19.85
C LYS A 145 -24.00 5.20 20.66
N SER A 146 -24.13 5.80 21.85
CA SER A 146 -23.02 6.23 22.71
C SER A 146 -21.82 5.27 22.70
N GLY A 147 -20.66 5.78 22.25
CA GLY A 147 -19.37 5.08 22.23
C GLY A 147 -19.15 4.10 21.07
N ARG A 148 -20.16 3.83 20.22
CA ARG A 148 -20.02 2.87 19.12
C ARG A 148 -19.25 3.43 17.93
N TYR A 149 -19.34 4.73 17.64
CA TYR A 149 -18.50 5.35 16.59
C TYR A 149 -17.01 5.23 16.93
N GLU A 150 -16.64 5.43 18.20
CA GLU A 150 -15.27 5.22 18.66
C GLU A 150 -14.85 3.75 18.62
N THR A 151 -15.81 2.84 18.85
CA THR A 151 -15.59 1.40 18.66
C THR A 151 -15.24 1.05 17.22
N VAL A 152 -15.85 1.71 16.22
CA VAL A 152 -15.48 1.53 14.80
C VAL A 152 -14.02 1.87 14.56
N LYS A 153 -13.53 3.00 15.10
CA LYS A 153 -12.11 3.40 14.96
C LYS A 153 -11.16 2.39 15.62
N LYS A 154 -11.48 1.94 16.83
CA LYS A 154 -10.69 0.93 17.55
C LYS A 154 -10.64 -0.39 16.80
N GLN A 155 -11.78 -0.85 16.30
CA GLN A 155 -11.86 -2.10 15.54
C GLN A 155 -11.12 -2.00 14.22
N GLN A 156 -11.20 -0.87 13.51
CA GLN A 156 -10.41 -0.63 12.30
C GLN A 156 -8.91 -0.83 12.55
N VAL A 157 -8.36 -0.18 13.58
CA VAL A 157 -6.94 -0.34 13.95
C VAL A 157 -6.62 -1.79 14.30
N GLN A 158 -7.50 -2.45 15.05
CA GLN A 158 -7.31 -3.86 15.41
C GLN A 158 -7.30 -4.78 14.18
N GLN A 159 -8.13 -4.52 13.16
CA GLN A 159 -8.14 -5.28 11.92
C GLN A 159 -6.82 -5.12 11.15
N TRP A 160 -6.21 -3.93 11.15
CA TRP A 160 -4.88 -3.73 10.55
C TRP A 160 -3.80 -4.46 11.33
N LYS A 161 -3.77 -4.37 12.66
CA LYS A 161 -2.82 -5.08 13.52
C LYS A 161 -2.90 -6.60 13.34
N ASN A 162 -4.12 -7.15 13.32
CA ASN A 162 -4.33 -8.60 13.24
C ASN A 162 -4.15 -9.16 11.82
N SER A 163 -4.19 -8.31 10.79
CA SER A 163 -4.03 -8.73 9.39
C SER A 163 -2.71 -8.22 8.85
N LEU A 164 -2.68 -6.98 8.37
CA LEU A 164 -1.54 -6.38 7.67
C LEU A 164 -0.26 -6.40 8.50
N PHE A 165 -0.36 -6.06 9.80
CA PHE A 165 0.79 -5.89 10.68
C PHE A 165 0.90 -7.01 11.74
N SER A 166 0.52 -8.22 11.35
CA SER A 166 0.51 -9.39 12.24
C SER A 166 1.91 -9.94 12.56
N HIS A 167 2.94 -9.53 11.81
CA HIS A 167 4.31 -9.95 12.01
C HIS A 167 5.09 -9.05 12.98
N SER A 168 6.09 -9.62 13.66
CA SER A 168 7.14 -8.85 14.33
C SER A 168 8.15 -8.29 13.33
N VAL A 169 8.99 -7.34 13.76
CA VAL A 169 10.05 -6.79 12.89
C VAL A 169 11.09 -7.85 12.57
N GLU A 170 11.42 -8.69 13.56
CA GLU A 170 12.35 -9.81 13.43
C GLU A 170 11.82 -10.84 12.43
N GLU A 171 10.53 -11.14 12.46
CA GLU A 171 9.88 -12.01 11.47
C GLU A 171 9.95 -11.39 10.06
N VAL A 172 9.67 -10.09 9.92
CA VAL A 172 9.78 -9.37 8.64
C VAL A 172 11.22 -9.43 8.09
N LEU A 173 12.21 -9.20 8.95
CA LEU A 173 13.63 -9.31 8.57
C LEU A 173 14.02 -10.75 8.21
N SER A 174 13.53 -11.75 8.94
CA SER A 174 13.77 -13.16 8.66
C SER A 174 13.16 -13.58 7.32
N ILE A 175 11.94 -13.13 7.01
CA ILE A 175 11.30 -13.38 5.72
C ILE A 175 12.09 -12.69 4.59
N GLY A 176 12.51 -11.43 4.78
CA GLY A 176 13.36 -10.71 3.83
C GLY A 176 14.70 -11.39 3.59
N ALA A 177 15.34 -11.90 4.65
CA ALA A 177 16.56 -12.68 4.57
C ALA A 177 16.36 -14.00 3.80
N GLY A 178 15.21 -14.67 3.98
CA GLY A 178 14.85 -15.87 3.21
C GLY A 178 14.70 -15.62 1.71
N VAL A 179 14.13 -14.47 1.31
CA VAL A 179 14.06 -14.08 -0.11
C VAL A 179 15.47 -13.86 -0.68
N LEU A 180 16.30 -13.10 0.02
CA LEU A 180 17.69 -12.87 -0.38
C LEU A 180 18.49 -14.17 -0.44
N GLN A 181 18.27 -15.09 0.51
CA GLN A 181 18.89 -16.41 0.52
C GLN A 181 18.50 -17.21 -0.73
N GLY A 182 17.23 -17.21 -1.13
CA GLY A 182 16.79 -17.88 -2.35
C GLY A 182 17.48 -17.34 -3.60
N GLU A 183 17.63 -16.02 -3.71
CA GLU A 183 18.40 -15.40 -4.80
C GLU A 183 19.88 -15.79 -4.76
N MET A 184 20.49 -15.80 -3.57
CA MET A 184 21.87 -16.23 -3.37
C MET A 184 22.05 -17.72 -3.72
N GLU A 185 21.10 -18.58 -3.39
CA GLU A 185 21.10 -20.00 -3.74
C GLU A 185 21.07 -20.20 -5.26
N LEU A 186 20.29 -19.40 -6.00
CA LEU A 186 20.29 -19.44 -7.47
C LEU A 186 21.65 -19.06 -8.06
N PHE A 187 22.30 -18.01 -7.53
CA PHE A 187 23.65 -17.64 -7.94
C PHE A 187 24.67 -18.72 -7.60
N LYS A 188 24.55 -19.35 -6.42
CA LYS A 188 25.42 -20.45 -5.98
C LYS A 188 25.22 -21.71 -6.82
N GLN A 189 24.01 -22.00 -7.29
CA GLN A 189 23.73 -23.12 -8.19
C GLN A 189 24.23 -22.85 -9.61
N ARG A 190 24.09 -21.61 -10.08
CA ARG A 190 24.47 -21.21 -11.45
C ARG A 190 25.97 -21.01 -11.63
N TYR A 191 26.67 -20.61 -10.57
CA TYR A 191 28.09 -20.32 -10.58
C TYR A 191 28.79 -21.10 -9.46
N GLU A 192 29.76 -21.96 -9.81
CA GLU A 192 30.48 -22.75 -8.79
C GLU A 192 31.47 -21.88 -7.98
N ARG A 193 32.36 -21.16 -8.68
CA ARG A 193 33.40 -20.32 -8.08
C ARG A 193 33.02 -18.85 -8.17
N ASN A 194 33.37 -18.10 -7.13
CA ASN A 194 33.14 -16.65 -7.05
C ASN A 194 31.66 -16.26 -7.21
N TRP A 195 30.73 -17.15 -6.87
CA TRP A 195 29.29 -16.91 -7.01
C TRP A 195 28.84 -15.67 -6.23
N PHE A 196 29.41 -15.44 -5.05
CA PHE A 196 29.08 -14.29 -4.22
C PHE A 196 29.64 -12.98 -4.79
N ASP A 197 30.86 -12.98 -5.32
CA ASP A 197 31.42 -11.83 -6.05
C ASP A 197 30.58 -11.51 -7.31
N ARG A 198 30.13 -12.54 -8.04
CA ARG A 198 29.21 -12.37 -9.17
C ARG A 198 27.85 -11.84 -8.73
N PHE A 199 27.32 -12.34 -7.61
CA PHE A 199 26.08 -11.83 -7.02
C PHE A 199 26.20 -10.34 -6.69
N LEU A 200 27.25 -9.93 -5.99
CA LEU A 200 27.51 -8.52 -5.66
C LEU A 200 27.69 -7.65 -6.90
N LYS A 201 28.43 -8.13 -7.92
CA LYS A 201 28.61 -7.40 -9.18
C LYS A 201 27.30 -7.25 -9.95
N SER A 202 26.49 -8.30 -10.03
CA SER A 202 25.18 -8.25 -10.70
C SER A 202 24.23 -7.29 -9.96
N TYR A 203 24.21 -7.32 -8.62
CA TYR A 203 23.44 -6.38 -7.81
C TYR A 203 23.90 -4.93 -7.98
N GLY A 204 25.22 -4.67 -7.89
CA GLY A 204 25.78 -3.34 -8.06
C GLY A 204 25.52 -2.76 -9.45
N ALA A 205 25.68 -3.58 -10.50
CA ALA A 205 25.37 -3.19 -11.87
C ALA A 205 23.88 -2.91 -12.09
N TYR A 206 22.99 -3.73 -11.50
CA TYR A 206 21.53 -3.48 -11.54
C TYR A 206 21.17 -2.14 -10.90
N HIS A 207 21.67 -1.86 -9.68
CA HIS A 207 21.38 -0.59 -9.01
C HIS A 207 21.94 0.62 -9.76
N LEU A 208 23.13 0.50 -10.36
CA LEU A 208 23.70 1.56 -11.19
C LEU A 208 22.87 1.81 -12.46
N ALA A 209 22.34 0.74 -13.07
CA ALA A 209 21.43 0.83 -14.22
C ALA A 209 20.10 1.52 -13.86
N GLN A 210 19.52 1.17 -12.71
CA GLN A 210 18.27 1.77 -12.22
C GLN A 210 18.44 3.24 -11.86
N PHE A 211 19.57 3.62 -11.24
CA PHE A 211 19.82 4.99 -10.81
C PHE A 211 20.06 5.96 -11.98
N ALA A 212 20.85 5.58 -12.98
CA ALA A 212 21.29 6.49 -14.04
C ALA A 212 20.82 6.11 -15.45
N GLY A 213 20.39 4.87 -15.67
CA GLY A 213 20.20 4.31 -17.00
C GLY A 213 21.51 3.85 -17.64
N ALA A 214 21.47 2.70 -18.32
CA ALA A 214 22.67 2.09 -18.93
C ALA A 214 23.39 3.03 -19.92
N GLU A 215 22.63 3.88 -20.63
CA GLU A 215 23.19 4.84 -21.59
C GLU A 215 24.04 5.93 -20.90
N VAL A 216 23.57 6.46 -19.76
CA VAL A 216 24.31 7.48 -19.00
C VAL A 216 25.58 6.90 -18.41
N VAL A 217 25.51 5.66 -17.90
CA VAL A 217 26.69 4.96 -17.38
C VAL A 217 27.73 4.72 -18.47
N ARG A 218 27.29 4.35 -19.68
CA ARG A 218 28.16 4.20 -20.86
C ARG A 218 28.86 5.51 -21.21
N ILE A 219 28.13 6.63 -21.27
CA ILE A 219 28.70 7.95 -21.57
C ILE A 219 29.72 8.35 -20.51
N ALA A 220 29.39 8.16 -19.22
CA ALA A 220 30.31 8.44 -18.13
C ALA A 220 31.60 7.61 -18.22
N LEU A 221 31.49 6.31 -18.56
CA LEU A 221 32.65 5.44 -18.79
C LEU A 221 33.49 5.90 -19.98
N GLN A 222 32.88 6.31 -21.09
CA GLN A 222 33.61 6.81 -22.27
C GLN A 222 34.41 8.09 -22.00
N ASN A 223 33.97 8.91 -21.05
CA ASN A 223 34.66 10.14 -20.69
C ASN A 223 35.90 9.91 -19.82
N ILE A 224 36.04 8.72 -19.22
CA ILE A 224 37.10 8.40 -18.24
C ILE A 224 38.02 7.29 -18.77
N GLU A 225 37.50 6.38 -19.61
CA GLU A 225 38.23 5.24 -20.15
C GLU A 225 38.41 5.37 -21.66
N GLU A 226 39.66 5.47 -22.09
CA GLU A 226 40.05 5.61 -23.50
C GLU A 226 39.84 4.30 -24.28
N GLU A 227 39.91 3.15 -23.60
CA GLU A 227 39.78 1.85 -24.24
C GLU A 227 38.32 1.47 -24.50
N LYS A 228 37.87 1.66 -25.75
CA LYS A 228 36.50 1.32 -26.22
C LYS A 228 36.07 -0.10 -25.89
N THR A 229 37.00 -1.06 -25.88
CA THR A 229 36.72 -2.47 -25.56
C THR A 229 36.29 -2.67 -24.11
N LYS A 230 36.87 -1.91 -23.17
CA LYS A 230 36.50 -1.96 -21.75
C LYS A 230 35.13 -1.35 -21.51
N VAL A 231 34.84 -0.21 -22.16
CA VAL A 231 33.52 0.42 -22.13
C VAL A 231 32.45 -0.54 -22.61
N TRP A 232 32.65 -1.18 -23.77
CA TRP A 232 31.69 -2.15 -24.31
C TRP A 232 31.49 -3.37 -23.40
N ARG A 233 32.57 -3.89 -22.80
CA ARG A 233 32.48 -5.00 -21.83
C ARG A 233 31.70 -4.61 -20.57
N ALA A 234 31.92 -3.40 -20.07
CA ALA A 234 31.21 -2.87 -18.91
C ALA A 234 29.72 -2.68 -19.21
N GLU A 235 29.38 -2.09 -20.37
CA GLU A 235 28.00 -1.95 -20.85
C GLU A 235 27.30 -3.31 -20.99
N LYS A 236 27.97 -4.30 -21.61
CA LYS A 236 27.47 -5.67 -21.70
C LYS A 236 27.21 -6.30 -20.34
N LEU A 237 28.14 -6.14 -19.39
CA LEU A 237 27.98 -6.64 -18.02
C LEU A 237 26.78 -5.98 -17.34
N LEU A 238 26.60 -4.67 -17.55
CA LEU A 238 25.53 -3.88 -16.96
C LEU A 238 24.16 -4.31 -17.48
N LEU A 239 24.01 -4.48 -18.80
CA LEU A 239 22.79 -4.99 -19.43
C LEU A 239 22.49 -6.45 -19.06
N GLN A 240 23.53 -7.27 -18.92
CA GLN A 240 23.38 -8.68 -18.54
C GLN A 240 22.94 -8.82 -17.08
N ALA A 241 23.57 -8.07 -16.18
CA ALA A 241 23.20 -8.00 -14.77
C ALA A 241 21.80 -7.44 -14.58
N GLN A 242 21.43 -6.40 -15.35
CA GLN A 242 20.10 -5.84 -15.34
C GLN A 242 19.05 -6.90 -15.67
N ARG A 243 19.22 -7.64 -16.78
CA ARG A 243 18.30 -8.74 -17.13
C ARG A 243 18.27 -9.85 -16.10
N GLU A 244 19.43 -10.21 -15.55
CA GLU A 244 19.55 -11.30 -14.58
C GLU A 244 18.87 -10.96 -13.26
N ILE A 245 18.96 -9.71 -12.80
CA ILE A 245 18.28 -9.23 -11.61
C ILE A 245 16.82 -8.85 -11.89
N GLU A 246 16.45 -8.31 -13.05
CA GLU A 246 15.04 -8.08 -13.44
C GLU A 246 14.25 -9.39 -13.54
N LEU A 247 14.90 -10.50 -13.93
CA LEU A 247 14.31 -11.83 -13.87
C LEU A 247 14.08 -12.32 -12.42
N LEU A 248 14.80 -11.75 -11.45
CA LEU A 248 14.75 -12.12 -10.02
C LEU A 248 13.95 -11.12 -9.17
N LYS A 249 13.89 -9.84 -9.56
CA LYS A 249 13.33 -8.74 -8.78
C LYS A 249 12.19 -8.04 -9.51
N ASN A 250 11.14 -7.73 -8.73
CA ASN A 250 10.06 -6.81 -9.08
C ASN A 250 10.11 -5.50 -8.25
N ALA A 251 11.29 -4.95 -7.94
CA ALA A 251 11.37 -3.81 -7.00
C ALA A 251 12.38 -2.71 -7.36
N GLU A 252 11.88 -1.47 -7.34
CA GLU A 252 12.61 -0.20 -7.28
C GLU A 252 13.08 0.09 -5.84
N GLY A 253 14.20 0.79 -5.70
CA GLY A 253 14.96 0.88 -4.45
C GLY A 253 14.68 2.14 -3.59
N THR A 254 14.72 1.95 -2.27
CA THR A 254 14.84 2.99 -1.23
C THR A 254 16.09 2.71 -0.38
N SER A 255 16.61 3.74 0.30
CA SER A 255 17.78 3.63 1.20
C SER A 255 17.42 3.00 2.56
N LYS A 256 16.13 2.89 2.89
CA LYS A 256 15.63 2.30 4.13
C LYS A 256 15.56 0.78 4.07
N THR A 257 15.76 0.14 5.22
CA THR A 257 15.58 -1.32 5.35
C THR A 257 14.10 -1.70 5.37
N LEU A 258 13.78 -2.95 4.97
CA LEU A 258 12.41 -3.48 5.07
C LEU A 258 11.82 -3.37 6.48
N GLY A 259 12.64 -3.64 7.51
CA GLY A 259 12.23 -3.51 8.90
C GLY A 259 11.87 -2.07 9.27
N THR A 260 12.64 -1.09 8.80
CA THR A 260 12.38 0.35 9.00
C THR A 260 11.07 0.77 8.34
N LEU A 261 10.86 0.40 7.07
CA LEU A 261 9.61 0.70 6.35
C LEU A 261 8.39 0.06 7.01
N TYR A 262 8.53 -1.19 7.49
CA TYR A 262 7.46 -1.89 8.19
C TYR A 262 7.08 -1.20 9.49
N LEU A 263 8.07 -0.83 10.29
CA LEU A 263 7.86 -0.10 11.54
C LEU A 263 7.18 1.24 11.29
N GLU A 264 7.66 2.01 10.31
CA GLU A 264 7.07 3.29 9.93
C GLU A 264 5.58 3.15 9.59
N LEU A 265 5.24 2.22 8.68
CA LEU A 265 3.83 2.00 8.31
C LEU A 265 3.00 1.51 9.50
N LYS A 266 3.53 0.57 10.30
CA LYS A 266 2.84 0.03 11.46
C LYS A 266 2.54 1.13 12.49
N GLU A 267 3.51 1.97 12.78
CA GLU A 267 3.37 3.10 13.71
C GLU A 267 2.37 4.13 13.16
N LYS A 268 2.59 4.66 11.96
CA LYS A 268 1.72 5.69 11.38
C LYS A 268 0.28 5.21 11.18
N VAL A 269 0.07 3.95 10.80
CA VAL A 269 -1.28 3.40 10.58
C VAL A 269 -1.96 3.03 11.89
N CYS A 270 -1.24 2.40 12.83
CA CYS A 270 -1.83 1.80 14.02
C CYS A 270 -1.73 2.62 15.31
N LEU A 271 -0.97 3.72 15.33
CA LEU A 271 -1.00 4.71 16.41
C LEU A 271 -2.15 5.69 16.17
N ASN A 272 -2.97 5.91 17.19
CA ASN A 272 -3.97 6.98 17.21
C ASN A 272 -3.38 8.19 17.91
#